data_AF-A0A932UZR1-F1
#
_entry.id   AF-A0A932UZR1-F1
#
_cell.length_a   1.000
_cell.length_b   1.000
_cell.length_c   1.000
_cell.angle_alpha   90.00
_cell.angle_beta   90.00
_cell.angle_gamma   90.00
#
_symmetry.space_group_name_H-M   'P 1'
#
loop_
_entity.id
_entity.type
_entity.pdbx_description
1 polymer ?
#
loop_
_entity_poly.entity_id
_entity_poly.type
_entity_poly.pdbx_seq_one_letter_code
_entity_poly.pdbx_strand_id
1 'polypeptide(L)' 'VMGSCIALNSEGNIVYGPRKLICLQGVKDLVVIDTPDALLISRKDSAEEMRKVVVHLSKAKNTLAQYS' A
#
# COMPACT_ATOMS: atom_id res chain seq x y z
N VAL A 1 -7.23 -10.43 -0.47
CA VAL A 1 -6.14 -10.24 0.51
C VAL A 1 -5.05 -11.24 0.19
N MET A 2 -3.79 -10.80 0.12
CA MET A 2 -2.60 -11.64 -0.01
C MET A 2 -1.66 -11.30 1.15
N GLY A 3 -1.55 -12.18 2.15
CA GLY A 3 -0.81 -11.95 3.40
C GLY A 3 -1.69 -12.04 4.64
N SER A 4 -1.15 -11.63 5.80
CA SER A 4 -1.85 -11.65 7.09
C SER A 4 -2.61 -10.34 7.32
N CYS A 5 -3.94 -10.40 7.42
CA CYS A 5 -4.79 -9.23 7.58
C CYS A 5 -5.88 -9.44 8.63
N ILE A 6 -6.11 -8.45 9.48
CA ILE A 6 -7.29 -8.33 10.34
C ILE A 6 -8.13 -7.17 9.82
N ALA A 7 -9.42 -7.39 9.60
CA ALA A 7 -10.34 -6.36 9.13
C ALA A 7 -11.55 -6.31 10.06
N LEU A 8 -11.80 -5.13 10.62
CA LEU A 8 -12.85 -4.85 11.59
C LEU A 8 -13.66 -3.67 11.06
N ASN A 9 -14.98 -3.85 10.91
CA ASN A 9 -15.88 -2.85 10.31
C ASN A 9 -15.34 -2.24 9.00
N SER A 10 -14.68 -3.05 8.17
CA SER A 10 -13.95 -2.61 6.98
C SER A 10 -14.36 -3.43 5.77
N GLU A 11 -14.56 -2.78 4.63
CA GLU A 11 -15.20 -3.40 3.45
C GLU A 11 -14.60 -2.92 2.14
N GLY A 12 -14.59 -3.75 1.10
CA GLY A 12 -14.14 -3.35 -0.24
C GLY A 12 -12.64 -3.11 -0.38
N ASN A 13 -11.84 -3.41 0.66
CA ASN A 13 -10.40 -3.17 0.67
C ASN A 13 -9.60 -4.28 -0.06
N ILE A 14 -8.57 -3.87 -0.79
CA ILE A 14 -7.57 -4.74 -1.41
C ILE A 14 -6.30 -4.62 -0.58
N VAL A 15 -5.81 -5.74 -0.05
CA VAL A 15 -4.60 -5.79 0.78
C VAL A 15 -3.61 -6.77 0.17
N TYR A 16 -2.39 -6.29 -0.08
CA TYR A 16 -1.21 -7.06 -0.46
C TYR A 16 -0.09 -6.76 0.52
N GLY A 17 0.37 -7.75 1.27
CA GLY A 17 1.41 -7.54 2.28
C GLY A 17 1.87 -8.86 2.87
N PRO A 18 2.84 -9.55 2.25
CA PRO A 18 3.26 -10.88 2.70
C PRO A 18 4.14 -10.85 3.96
N ARG A 19 4.68 -9.69 4.38
CA ARG A 19 5.70 -9.60 5.43
C ARG A 19 5.17 -9.16 6.80
N LYS A 20 4.08 -8.39 6.83
CA LYS A 20 3.54 -7.76 8.05
C LYS A 20 2.08 -8.16 8.27
N LEU A 21 1.67 -8.17 9.54
CA LEU A 21 0.25 -8.18 9.89
C LEU A 21 -0.33 -6.79 9.61
N ILE A 22 -1.39 -6.72 8.81
CA ILE A 22 -2.08 -5.48 8.46
C ILE A 22 -3.45 -5.46 9.14
N CYS A 23 -3.75 -4.42 9.91
CA CYS A 23 -5.06 -4.25 10.56
C CYS A 23 -5.82 -3.08 9.92
N LEU A 24 -7.07 -3.32 9.53
CA LEU A 24 -7.99 -2.33 8.97
C LEU A 24 -9.19 -2.16 9.91
N GLN A 25 -9.47 -0.92 10.31
CA GLN A 25 -10.58 -0.57 11.20
C GLN A 25 -11.41 0.56 10.58
N GLY A 26 -12.70 0.33 10.33
CA GLY A 26 -13.63 1.39 9.89
C GLY A 26 -13.34 1.97 8.50
N VAL A 27 -12.52 1.30 7.67
CA VAL A 27 -12.10 1.82 6.36
C VAL A 27 -12.73 1.05 5.21
N LYS A 28 -13.02 1.78 4.13
CA LYS A 28 -13.65 1.21 2.93
C LYS A 28 -12.92 1.60 1.67
N ASP A 29 -12.97 0.68 0.70
CA ASP A 29 -12.47 0.88 -0.67
C ASP A 29 -11.03 1.38 -0.74
N LEU A 30 -10.15 0.84 0.12
CA LEU A 30 -8.71 1.11 0.08
C LEU A 30 -7.93 0.03 -0.66
N VAL A 31 -6.80 0.42 -1.23
CA VAL A 31 -5.73 -0.44 -1.72
C VAL A 31 -4.54 -0.25 -0.79
N VAL A 32 -4.09 -1.33 -0.16
CA VAL A 32 -2.94 -1.36 0.75
C VAL A 32 -1.90 -2.31 0.17
N ILE A 33 -0.70 -1.81 -0.10
CA ILE A 33 0.41 -2.58 -0.66
C ILE A 33 1.66 -2.38 0.19
N ASP A 34 2.11 -3.45 0.85
CA ASP A 34 3.35 -3.54 1.62
C ASP A 34 4.41 -4.32 0.82
N THR A 35 5.29 -3.60 0.13
CA THR A 35 6.50 -4.16 -0.50
C THR A 35 7.71 -3.91 0.38
N PRO A 36 8.84 -4.63 0.20
CA PRO A 36 10.06 -4.41 1.01
C PRO A 36 10.53 -2.96 0.99
N ASP A 37 10.16 -2.25 -0.07
CA ASP A 37 10.66 -0.95 -0.42
C ASP A 37 9.76 0.19 0.02
N ALA A 38 8.45 -0.04 0.07
CA ALA A 38 7.49 1.01 0.39
C ALA A 38 6.16 0.44 0.87
N LEU A 39 5.42 1.29 1.57
CA LEU A 39 4.01 1.09 1.89
C LEU A 39 3.18 2.08 1.06
N LEU A 40 2.21 1.56 0.32
CA LEU A 40 1.22 2.36 -0.38
C LEU A 40 -0.15 2.12 0.23
N ILE A 41 -0.87 3.22 0.49
CA ILE A 41 -2.28 3.22 0.91
C ILE A 41 -2.99 4.25 0.04
N SER A 42 -4.01 3.84 -0.70
CA SER A 42 -4.82 4.74 -1.52
C SER A 42 -6.26 4.29 -1.59
N ARG A 43 -7.17 5.16 -2.04
CA ARG A 43 -8.51 4.71 -2.44
C ARG A 43 -8.42 3.87 -3.72
N LYS A 44 -9.35 2.93 -3.86
CA LYS A 44 -9.46 1.99 -4.98
C LYS A 44 -9.84 2.68 -6.29
N ASP A 45 -10.64 3.74 -6.23
CA ASP A 45 -11.01 4.56 -7.38
C ASP A 45 -9.84 5.42 -7.91
N SER A 46 -8.82 5.63 -7.09
CA SER A 46 -7.61 6.37 -7.45
C SER A 46 -6.56 5.50 -8.16
N ALA A 47 -6.97 4.34 -8.69
CA ALA A 47 -6.08 3.34 -9.29
C ALA A 47 -5.31 3.83 -10.53
N GLU A 48 -5.83 4.80 -11.29
CA GLU A 48 -5.05 5.43 -12.38
C GLU A 48 -3.87 6.25 -11.84
N GLU A 49 -4.09 6.99 -10.74
CA GLU A 49 -3.05 7.79 -10.07
C GLU A 49 -2.06 6.92 -9.29
N MET A 50 -2.47 5.70 -8.91
CA MET A 50 -1.62 4.71 -8.23
C MET A 50 -0.31 4.43 -8.97
N ARG A 51 -0.35 4.32 -10.32
CA ARG A 51 0.88 4.12 -11.13
C ARG A 51 1.86 5.28 -10.98
N LYS A 52 1.36 6.52 -10.90
CA LYS A 52 2.19 7.72 -10.72
C LYS A 52 2.85 7.72 -9.34
N VAL A 53 2.11 7.31 -8.30
CA VAL A 53 2.66 7.22 -6.93
C VAL A 53 3.74 6.13 -6.82
N VAL A 54 3.53 4.96 -7.44
CA VAL A 54 4.56 3.90 -7.49
C VAL A 54 5.84 4.39 -8.20
N VAL A 55 5.72 5.18 -9.26
CA VAL A 55 6.86 5.83 -9.94
C VAL A 55 7.55 6.86 -9.04
N HIS A 56 6.83 7.58 -8.18
CA HIS A 56 7.44 8.50 -7.22
C HIS A 56 8.14 7.74 -6.07
N LEU A 57 7.55 6.65 -5.59
CA LEU A 57 8.14 5.82 -4.52
C LEU A 57 9.44 5.13 -4.99
N SER A 58 9.50 4.68 -6.25
CA SER A 58 10.75 4.13 -6.82
C SER A 58 11.83 5.20 -7.01
N LYS A 59 11.43 6.43 -7.39
CA LYS A 59 12.36 7.58 -7.48
C LYS A 59 12.87 8.03 -6.11
N ALA A 60 12.02 8.07 -5.08
CA ALA A 60 12.42 8.43 -3.72
C ALA A 60 13.50 7.49 -3.16
N LYS A 61 13.44 6.21 -3.51
CA LYS A 61 14.51 5.25 -3.23
C LYS A 61 15.82 5.55 -3.94
N ASN A 62 15.78 5.94 -5.22
CA ASN A 62 16.98 6.35 -5.95
C ASN A 62 17.62 7.61 -5.38
N THR A 63 16.83 8.52 -4.80
CA THR A 63 17.37 9.73 -4.16
C THR A 63 18.06 9.43 -2.83
N LEU A 64 17.51 8.54 -1.99
CA LEU A 64 18.14 8.16 -0.71
C LEU A 64 19.36 7.24 -0.89
N ALA A 65 19.37 6.41 -1.94
CA ALA A 65 20.52 5.56 -2.29
C ALA A 65 21.71 6.35 -2.89
N GLN A 66 21.51 7.60 -3.33
CA GLN A 66 22.59 8.50 -3.77
C GLN A 66 23.19 9.36 -2.65
N TYR A 67 22.64 9.29 -1.43
CA TYR A 67 23.17 9.97 -0.23
C TYR A 67 23.68 8.97 0.83
N SER A 68 23.95 7.72 0.45
CA SER A 68 24.62 6.72 1.30
C SER A 68 25.98 6.34 0.74
#